data_AF-A0A949I5F1-F1
#
_entry.id   AF-A0A949I5F1-F1
#
_cell.length_a   1.000
_cell.length_b   1.000
_cell.length_c   1.000
_cell.angle_alpha   90.00
_cell.angle_beta   90.00
_cell.angle_gamma   90.00
#
_symmetry.space_group_name_H-M   'P 1'
#
loop_
_entity.id
_entity.type
_entity.pdbx_description
1 polymer ?
#
loop_
_entity_poly.entity_id
_entity_poly.type
_entity_poly.pdbx_seq_one_letter_code
_entity_poly.pdbx_strand_id
1 'polypeptide(L)'
;MTGTLHLMPTPLGDDVPLQRLLPVEAVTRCATLQHWVAENAKTCRAFLKRVGAVQPLTLPLQQIDIVELPKHQALTAQAARALLAPAVAGHDMGLVSEAGAPGVADPGAAVVAAAHALGIAVQPWVGPSSLLLALMASGLNGQQFAFHGYLPREAAARGHKLQQLEADSARLAQTQLFIETPYRNDALLAAL
;
A
#
# COMPACT_ATOMS: atom_id res chain seq x y z
N MET A 1 13.96 2.93 -23.82
CA MET A 1 12.61 2.69 -23.24
C MET A 1 12.75 2.84 -21.73
N THR A 2 11.74 3.40 -21.05
CA THR A 2 11.71 3.43 -19.58
C THR A 2 11.48 2.02 -19.03
N GLY A 3 11.82 1.79 -17.77
CA GLY A 3 11.44 0.59 -17.03
C GLY A 3 9.98 0.63 -16.58
N THR A 4 9.60 -0.36 -15.77
CA THR A 4 8.27 -0.51 -15.17
C THR A 4 8.33 -0.33 -13.66
N LEU A 5 7.39 0.42 -13.10
CA LEU A 5 7.17 0.51 -11.65
C LEU A 5 6.17 -0.58 -11.23
N HIS A 6 6.65 -1.61 -10.54
CA HIS A 6 5.81 -2.68 -10.01
C HIS A 6 5.35 -2.36 -8.59
N LEU A 7 4.03 -2.32 -8.37
CA LEU A 7 3.45 -2.11 -7.05
C LEU A 7 3.28 -3.48 -6.39
N MET A 8 4.14 -3.78 -5.41
CA MET A 8 4.25 -5.10 -4.78
C MET A 8 3.52 -5.12 -3.43
N PRO A 9 2.41 -5.86 -3.32
CA PRO A 9 1.74 -6.03 -2.04
C PRO A 9 2.62 -6.80 -1.05
N THR A 10 2.54 -6.38 0.21
CA THR A 10 3.22 -7.04 1.32
C THR A 10 2.21 -7.80 2.20
N PRO A 11 2.63 -8.85 2.91
CA PRO A 11 1.76 -9.56 3.85
C PRO A 11 1.15 -8.62 4.90
N LEU A 12 -0.10 -8.87 5.31
CA LEU A 12 -0.75 -8.16 6.42
C LEU A 12 -0.27 -8.62 7.81
N GLY A 13 0.56 -9.67 7.87
CA GLY A 13 1.11 -10.23 9.10
C GLY A 13 2.37 -11.06 8.83
N ASP A 14 3.11 -11.37 9.90
CA ASP A 14 4.49 -11.81 9.80
C ASP A 14 4.67 -13.28 9.36
N ASP A 15 3.69 -14.15 9.59
CA ASP A 15 3.90 -15.62 9.55
C ASP A 15 3.20 -16.39 8.42
N VAL A 16 2.68 -15.70 7.39
CA VAL A 16 2.02 -16.38 6.26
C VAL A 16 2.99 -16.59 5.10
N PRO A 17 3.17 -17.82 4.57
CA PRO A 17 4.03 -18.05 3.41
C PRO A 17 3.65 -17.17 2.21
N LEU A 18 4.63 -16.57 1.53
CA LEU A 18 4.37 -15.63 0.42
C LEU A 18 3.58 -16.29 -0.72
N GLN A 19 3.81 -17.58 -0.98
CA GLN A 19 3.12 -18.34 -2.01
C GLN A 19 1.61 -18.51 -1.75
N ARG A 20 1.14 -18.25 -0.53
CA ARG A 20 -0.29 -18.23 -0.20
C ARG A 20 -0.92 -16.85 -0.40
N LEU A 21 -0.11 -15.81 -0.49
CA LEU A 21 -0.56 -14.41 -0.51
C LEU A 21 -0.38 -13.74 -1.87
N LEU A 22 0.67 -14.14 -2.60
CA LEU A 22 1.08 -13.51 -3.85
C LEU A 22 1.10 -14.53 -4.99
N PRO A 23 0.72 -14.13 -6.22
CA PRO A 23 0.94 -14.94 -7.42
C PRO A 23 2.42 -15.30 -7.59
N VAL A 24 2.68 -16.45 -8.20
CA VAL A 24 4.06 -16.92 -8.46
C VAL A 24 4.85 -15.88 -9.25
N GLU A 25 4.22 -15.30 -10.27
CA GLU A 25 4.83 -14.30 -11.14
C GLU A 25 5.21 -13.02 -10.38
N ALA A 26 4.44 -12.65 -9.34
CA ALA A 26 4.76 -11.50 -8.50
C ALA A 26 6.03 -11.76 -7.68
N VAL A 27 6.14 -12.94 -7.07
CA VAL A 27 7.31 -13.36 -6.30
C VAL A 27 8.54 -13.49 -7.21
N THR A 28 8.38 -14.08 -8.40
CA THR A 28 9.45 -14.14 -9.41
C THR A 28 9.90 -12.75 -9.82
N ARG A 29 8.97 -11.83 -10.08
CA ARG A 29 9.32 -10.45 -10.41
C ARG A 29 10.10 -9.79 -9.28
N CYS A 30 9.63 -9.89 -8.03
CA CYS A 30 10.33 -9.33 -6.86
C CYS A 30 11.80 -9.79 -6.81
N ALA A 31 12.07 -11.07 -7.08
CA ALA A 31 13.42 -11.63 -7.03
C ALA A 31 14.39 -11.04 -8.07
N THR A 32 13.86 -10.47 -9.16
CA THR A 32 14.65 -9.87 -10.25
C THR A 32 14.90 -8.37 -10.11
N LEU A 33 14.11 -7.69 -9.27
CA LEU A 33 14.18 -6.23 -9.13
C LEU A 33 15.37 -5.80 -8.29
N GLN A 34 16.11 -4.83 -8.79
CA GLN A 34 17.35 -4.32 -8.18
C GLN A 34 17.15 -2.99 -7.46
N HIS A 35 16.10 -2.24 -7.83
CA HIS A 35 15.77 -0.93 -7.26
C HIS A 35 14.39 -0.96 -6.61
N TRP A 36 14.32 -0.49 -5.37
CA TRP A 36 13.10 -0.46 -4.59
C TRP A 36 12.88 0.91 -3.96
N VAL A 37 11.61 1.30 -3.93
CA VAL A 37 11.11 2.38 -3.10
C VAL A 37 10.27 1.73 -2.00
N ALA A 38 10.53 2.09 -0.74
CA ALA A 38 9.85 1.49 0.40
C ALA A 38 9.51 2.52 1.46
N GLU A 39 8.46 2.32 2.26
CA GLU A 39 8.24 3.17 3.45
C GLU A 39 9.37 3.02 4.48
N ASN A 40 9.88 1.80 4.64
CA ASN A 40 10.98 1.49 5.53
C ASN A 40 11.91 0.45 4.88
N ALA A 41 13.21 0.74 4.85
CA ALA A 41 14.19 -0.13 4.22
C ALA A 41 14.40 -1.44 5.00
N LYS A 42 14.23 -1.44 6.33
CA LYS A 42 14.36 -2.64 7.16
C LYS A 42 13.22 -3.63 6.87
N THR A 43 11.97 -3.15 6.79
CA THR A 43 10.81 -4.00 6.47
C THR A 43 10.87 -4.50 5.03
N CYS A 44 11.27 -3.65 4.08
CA CYS A 44 11.55 -4.05 2.70
C CYS A 44 12.61 -5.17 2.63
N ARG A 45 13.74 -5.04 3.34
CA ARG A 45 14.76 -6.09 3.39
C ARG A 45 14.24 -7.39 4.00
N ALA A 46 13.41 -7.32 5.03
CA ALA A 46 12.77 -8.50 5.61
C ALA A 46 11.82 -9.19 4.61
N PHE A 47 11.04 -8.41 3.85
CA PHE A 47 10.21 -8.91 2.76
C PHE A 47 11.06 -9.59 1.67
N LEU A 48 12.12 -8.95 1.19
CA LEU A 48 13.02 -9.51 0.17
C LEU A 48 13.77 -10.75 0.66
N LYS A 49 14.08 -10.85 1.96
CA LYS A 49 14.63 -12.08 2.54
C LYS A 49 13.63 -13.24 2.43
N ARG A 50 12.34 -12.98 2.64
CA ARG A 50 11.27 -13.98 2.45
C ARG A 50 11.10 -14.34 0.98
N VAL A 51 11.18 -13.36 0.06
CA VAL A 51 11.21 -13.62 -1.39
C VAL A 51 12.38 -14.54 -1.73
N GLY A 52 13.59 -14.22 -1.26
CA GLY A 52 14.81 -15.00 -1.47
C GLY A 52 14.77 -16.44 -0.95
N ALA A 53 13.96 -16.71 0.08
CA ALA A 53 13.73 -18.05 0.60
C ALA A 53 12.83 -18.91 -0.30
N VAL A 54 12.07 -18.28 -1.21
CA VAL A 54 11.14 -18.93 -2.14
C VAL A 54 11.71 -18.96 -3.55
N GLN A 55 12.26 -17.84 -4.00
CA GLN A 55 12.84 -17.62 -5.31
C GLN A 55 14.21 -16.94 -5.13
N PRO A 56 15.31 -17.53 -5.64
CA PRO A 56 16.63 -16.92 -5.52
C PRO A 56 16.66 -15.50 -6.08
N LEU A 57 17.16 -14.55 -5.29
CA LEU A 57 17.33 -13.16 -5.72
C LEU A 57 18.43 -13.06 -6.77
N THR A 58 18.23 -12.25 -7.81
CA THR A 58 19.24 -12.01 -8.86
C THR A 58 20.49 -11.32 -8.30
N LEU A 59 20.33 -10.50 -7.25
CA LEU A 59 21.43 -9.87 -6.54
C LEU A 59 21.43 -10.29 -5.05
N PRO A 60 22.60 -10.35 -4.40
CA PRO A 60 22.68 -10.40 -2.96
C PRO A 60 21.89 -9.25 -2.34
N LEU A 61 21.16 -9.50 -1.24
CA LEU A 61 20.28 -8.49 -0.61
C LEU A 61 21.01 -7.18 -0.25
N GLN A 62 22.31 -7.24 0.03
CA GLN A 62 23.15 -6.08 0.34
C GLN A 62 23.41 -5.17 -0.87
N GLN A 63 23.31 -5.71 -2.08
CA GLN A 63 23.52 -4.99 -3.35
C GLN A 63 22.20 -4.45 -3.94
N ILE A 64 21.05 -4.84 -3.39
CA ILE A 64 19.76 -4.29 -3.80
C ILE A 64 19.64 -2.86 -3.26
N ASP A 65 19.38 -1.94 -4.17
CA ASP A 65 19.16 -0.53 -3.89
C ASP A 65 17.74 -0.32 -3.35
N ILE A 66 17.63 0.30 -2.17
CA ILE A 66 16.38 0.52 -1.47
C ILE A 66 16.38 1.96 -0.97
N VAL A 67 15.47 2.76 -1.50
CA VAL A 67 15.29 4.16 -1.12
C VAL A 67 14.01 4.30 -0.30
N GLU A 68 14.12 4.92 0.87
CA GLU A 68 12.96 5.15 1.74
C GLU A 68 12.10 6.32 1.25
N LEU A 69 10.78 6.16 1.33
CA LEU A 69 9.81 7.21 1.06
C LEU A 69 9.94 8.32 2.12
N PRO A 70 10.04 9.59 1.70
CA PRO A 70 9.86 10.70 2.62
C PRO A 70 8.53 10.60 3.36
N LYS A 71 8.51 11.05 4.61
CA LYS A 71 7.27 11.17 5.38
C LYS A 71 6.23 11.98 4.59
N HIS A 72 4.95 11.65 4.77
CA HIS A 72 3.84 12.15 3.94
C HIS A 72 3.86 13.67 3.68
N GLN A 73 4.24 14.49 4.66
CA GLN A 73 4.29 15.95 4.53
C GLN A 73 5.47 16.47 3.67
N ALA A 74 6.50 15.66 3.45
CA ALA A 74 7.73 16.00 2.75
C ALA A 74 7.83 15.39 1.33
N LEU A 75 6.89 14.52 0.94
CA LEU A 75 6.87 13.90 -0.39
C LEU A 75 6.31 14.86 -1.43
N THR A 76 7.13 15.82 -1.84
CA THR A 76 6.81 16.74 -2.95
C THR A 76 6.80 15.99 -4.28
N ALA A 77 6.14 16.56 -5.30
CA ALA A 77 6.16 16.00 -6.65
C ALA A 77 7.59 15.85 -7.21
N GLN A 78 8.50 16.77 -6.86
CA GLN A 78 9.89 16.69 -7.27
C GLN A 78 10.63 15.54 -6.57
N ALA A 79 10.41 15.37 -5.26
CA ALA A 79 10.97 14.24 -4.52
C ALA A 79 10.45 12.91 -5.08
N ALA A 80 9.15 12.80 -5.36
CA ALA A 80 8.56 11.61 -5.95
C ALA A 80 9.15 11.27 -7.34
N ARG A 81 9.41 12.27 -8.19
CA ARG A 81 10.11 12.08 -9.47
C ARG A 81 11.56 11.62 -9.29
N ALA A 82 12.28 12.16 -8.32
CA ALA A 82 13.67 11.78 -8.06
C ALA A 82 13.80 10.29 -7.69
N LEU A 83 12.81 9.74 -6.98
CA LEU A 83 12.75 8.32 -6.64
C LEU A 83 12.63 7.40 -7.87
N LEU A 84 12.20 7.93 -9.03
CA LEU A 84 11.96 7.17 -10.25
C LEU A 84 13.13 7.26 -11.25
N ALA A 85 14.26 7.85 -10.86
CA ALA A 85 15.44 7.97 -11.72
C ALA A 85 15.90 6.63 -12.35
N PRO A 86 15.92 5.48 -11.63
CA PRO A 86 16.25 4.19 -12.25
C PRO A 86 15.25 3.78 -13.34
N ALA A 87 13.94 3.99 -13.12
CA ALA A 87 12.91 3.69 -14.13
C ALA A 87 13.04 4.58 -15.37
N VAL A 88 13.38 5.86 -15.21
CA VAL A 88 13.68 6.75 -16.35
C VAL A 88 14.89 6.23 -17.14
N ALA A 89 15.89 5.67 -16.46
CA ALA A 89 17.07 5.06 -17.07
C ALA A 89 16.83 3.67 -17.69
N GLY A 90 15.60 3.11 -17.58
CA GLY A 90 15.24 1.84 -18.20
C GLY A 90 15.21 0.64 -17.24
N HIS A 91 15.40 0.84 -15.94
CA HIS A 91 15.39 -0.23 -14.95
C HIS A 91 14.00 -0.46 -14.35
N ASP A 92 13.57 -1.71 -14.28
CA ASP A 92 12.34 -2.05 -13.52
C ASP A 92 12.55 -1.80 -12.02
N MET A 93 11.51 -1.29 -11.35
CA MET A 93 11.55 -0.90 -9.95
C MET A 93 10.39 -1.53 -9.17
N GLY A 94 10.58 -1.76 -7.87
CA GLY A 94 9.52 -2.16 -6.95
C GLY A 94 9.08 -1.01 -6.04
N LEU A 95 7.79 -0.91 -5.76
CA LEU A 95 7.23 -0.07 -4.69
C LEU A 95 6.54 -0.98 -3.65
N VAL A 96 6.92 -0.85 -2.39
CA VAL A 96 6.29 -1.57 -1.26
C VAL A 96 5.85 -0.59 -0.17
N SER A 97 4.70 -0.89 0.42
CA SER A 97 4.24 -0.28 1.67
C SER A 97 4.47 -1.22 2.86
N GLU A 98 4.26 -0.72 4.06
CA GLU A 98 4.48 -1.50 5.29
C GLU A 98 3.63 -2.79 5.34
N ALA A 99 2.37 -2.71 4.91
CA ALA A 99 1.45 -3.85 4.89
C ALA A 99 0.36 -3.70 3.82
N GLY A 100 0.06 -4.80 3.13
CA GLY A 100 -1.06 -4.87 2.20
C GLY A 100 -0.75 -4.25 0.84
N ALA A 101 -1.70 -3.49 0.30
CA ALA A 101 -1.63 -2.97 -1.07
C ALA A 101 -0.96 -1.58 -1.11
N PRO A 102 0.19 -1.42 -1.78
CA PRO A 102 0.87 -0.12 -1.90
C PRO A 102 0.04 0.90 -2.69
N GLY A 103 0.12 2.15 -2.27
CA GLY A 103 -0.63 3.27 -2.84
C GLY A 103 -2.02 3.45 -2.23
N VAL A 104 -2.43 2.61 -1.27
CA VAL A 104 -3.73 2.68 -0.61
C VAL A 104 -3.53 3.04 0.86
N ALA A 105 -4.03 4.20 1.26
CA ALA A 105 -3.86 4.74 2.62
C ALA A 105 -2.40 4.98 3.04
N ASP A 106 -1.47 5.08 2.06
CA ASP A 106 -0.03 5.19 2.28
C ASP A 106 0.59 6.28 1.37
N PRO A 107 1.87 6.68 1.55
CA PRO A 107 2.50 7.74 0.75
C PRO A 107 2.83 7.32 -0.69
N GLY A 108 2.73 6.05 -1.06
CA GLY A 108 3.14 5.52 -2.36
C GLY A 108 2.36 6.08 -3.55
N ALA A 109 1.13 6.56 -3.33
CA ALA A 109 0.28 7.13 -4.38
C ALA A 109 0.94 8.32 -5.12
N ALA A 110 1.75 9.14 -4.42
CA ALA A 110 2.46 10.25 -5.03
C ALA A 110 3.57 9.78 -5.99
N VAL A 111 4.23 8.66 -5.69
CA VAL A 111 5.22 8.05 -6.59
C VAL A 111 4.55 7.48 -7.83
N VAL A 112 3.40 6.83 -7.67
CA VAL A 112 2.59 6.33 -8.81
C VAL A 112 2.15 7.48 -9.73
N ALA A 113 1.66 8.58 -9.14
CA ALA A 113 1.29 9.76 -9.91
C ALA A 113 2.50 10.36 -10.67
N ALA A 114 3.67 10.41 -10.03
CA ALA A 114 4.91 10.86 -10.67
C ALA A 114 5.34 9.92 -11.82
N ALA A 115 5.17 8.60 -11.67
CA ALA A 115 5.47 7.61 -12.70
C ALA A 115 4.61 7.82 -13.95
N HIS A 116 3.29 7.99 -13.77
CA HIS A 116 2.40 8.32 -14.88
C HIS A 116 2.79 9.64 -15.58
N ALA A 117 3.14 10.67 -14.81
CA ALA A 117 3.58 11.95 -15.37
C ALA A 117 4.90 11.86 -16.17
N LEU A 118 5.71 10.83 -15.92
CA LEU A 118 6.95 10.54 -16.63
C LEU A 118 6.78 9.51 -17.77
N GLY A 119 5.56 9.02 -18.00
CA GLY A 119 5.30 7.98 -19.01
C GLY A 119 5.85 6.59 -18.64
N ILE A 120 6.16 6.37 -17.36
CA ILE A 120 6.61 5.08 -16.83
C ILE A 120 5.41 4.16 -16.69
N ALA A 121 5.52 2.92 -17.17
CA ALA A 121 4.48 1.92 -16.99
C ALA A 121 4.35 1.56 -15.50
N VAL A 122 3.12 1.51 -14.99
CA VAL A 122 2.83 1.12 -13.61
C VAL A 122 2.08 -0.20 -13.63
N GLN A 123 2.63 -1.22 -12.96
CA GLN A 123 2.06 -2.55 -12.91
C GLN A 123 1.72 -2.93 -11.45
N PRO A 124 0.45 -2.84 -11.03
CA PRO A 124 0.01 -3.36 -9.75
C PRO A 124 -0.02 -4.89 -9.77
N TRP A 125 0.35 -5.50 -8.65
CA TRP A 125 0.22 -6.95 -8.44
C TRP A 125 -0.93 -7.28 -7.49
N VAL A 126 -1.52 -8.45 -7.70
CA VAL A 126 -2.54 -9.00 -6.80
C VAL A 126 -1.91 -9.34 -5.46
N GLY A 127 -2.59 -9.01 -4.37
CA GLY A 127 -2.18 -9.36 -3.01
C GLY A 127 -3.23 -8.94 -1.98
N PRO A 128 -2.95 -9.14 -0.68
CA PRO A 128 -3.92 -8.94 0.37
C PRO A 128 -4.26 -7.45 0.57
N SER A 129 -5.56 -7.14 0.69
CA SER A 129 -6.07 -5.83 1.09
C SER A 129 -7.01 -6.00 2.26
N SER A 130 -6.64 -5.48 3.43
CA SER A 130 -7.45 -5.57 4.65
C SER A 130 -8.83 -4.95 4.45
N LEU A 131 -8.91 -3.85 3.69
CA LEU A 131 -10.16 -3.15 3.37
C LEU A 131 -11.12 -4.04 2.60
N LEU A 132 -10.64 -4.67 1.52
CA LEU A 132 -11.49 -5.53 0.70
C LEU A 132 -11.83 -6.84 1.43
N LEU A 133 -10.89 -7.43 2.15
CA LEU A 133 -11.15 -8.63 2.95
C LEU A 133 -12.21 -8.39 4.04
N ALA A 134 -12.14 -7.24 4.73
CA ALA A 134 -13.15 -6.84 5.70
C ALA A 134 -14.53 -6.63 5.04
N LEU A 135 -14.58 -5.93 3.90
CA LEU A 135 -15.81 -5.72 3.15
C LEU A 135 -16.44 -7.05 2.70
N MET A 136 -15.65 -7.96 2.12
CA MET A 136 -16.10 -9.28 1.69
C MET A 136 -16.69 -10.10 2.84
N ALA A 137 -16.08 -10.04 4.02
CA ALA A 137 -16.52 -10.78 5.20
C ALA A 137 -17.71 -10.13 5.93
N SER A 138 -17.97 -8.84 5.70
CA SER A 138 -18.94 -8.05 6.48
C SER A 138 -20.41 -8.38 6.19
N GLY A 139 -20.72 -8.95 5.02
CA GLY A 139 -22.09 -9.09 4.53
C GLY A 139 -22.75 -7.78 4.09
N LEU A 140 -22.01 -6.66 4.08
CA LEU A 140 -22.48 -5.35 3.62
C LEU A 140 -22.39 -5.21 2.09
N ASN A 141 -22.89 -4.09 1.56
CA ASN A 141 -22.88 -3.83 0.12
C ASN A 141 -21.44 -3.64 -0.40
N GLY A 142 -20.92 -4.66 -1.09
CA GLY A 142 -19.62 -4.62 -1.76
C GLY A 142 -19.59 -3.91 -3.11
N GLN A 143 -20.76 -3.64 -3.72
CA GLN A 143 -20.85 -2.97 -5.03
C GLN A 143 -20.70 -1.46 -4.92
N GLN A 144 -21.04 -0.88 -3.76
CA GLN A 144 -20.93 0.54 -3.51
C GLN A 144 -20.37 0.77 -2.11
N PHE A 145 -19.13 1.24 -2.03
CA PHE A 145 -18.46 1.55 -0.77
C PHE A 145 -17.58 2.79 -0.89
N ALA A 146 -17.28 3.41 0.25
CA ALA A 146 -16.34 4.52 0.37
C ALA A 146 -15.36 4.24 1.52
N PHE A 147 -14.08 4.54 1.31
CA PHE A 147 -13.05 4.44 2.35
C PHE A 147 -12.58 5.84 2.77
N HIS A 148 -12.60 6.10 4.08
CA HIS A 148 -12.36 7.43 4.67
C HIS A 148 -11.02 7.57 5.40
N GLY A 149 -10.18 6.53 5.43
CA GLY A 149 -8.96 6.54 6.24
C GLY A 149 -9.27 6.62 7.74
N TYR A 150 -8.51 7.45 8.46
CA TYR A 150 -8.71 7.68 9.89
C TYR A 150 -9.80 8.72 10.16
N LEU A 151 -10.67 8.43 11.12
CA LEU A 151 -11.65 9.41 11.60
C LEU A 151 -10.99 10.50 12.46
N PRO A 152 -11.62 11.71 12.55
CA PRO A 152 -11.11 12.81 13.36
C PRO A 152 -10.73 12.39 14.78
N ARG A 153 -9.63 12.94 15.29
CA ARG A 153 -9.15 12.65 16.65
C ARG A 153 -10.04 13.30 17.72
N GLU A 154 -10.47 14.53 17.47
CA GLU A 154 -11.34 15.30 18.36
C GLU A 154 -12.74 14.66 18.41
N ALA A 155 -13.32 14.56 19.61
CA ALA A 155 -14.52 13.77 19.87
C ALA A 155 -15.77 14.34 19.19
N ALA A 156 -15.98 15.66 19.26
CA ALA A 156 -17.13 16.29 18.63
C ALA A 156 -17.05 16.18 17.09
N ALA A 157 -15.87 16.44 16.52
CA ALA A 157 -15.62 16.28 15.08
C ALA A 157 -15.82 14.82 14.62
N ARG A 158 -15.40 13.84 15.43
CA ARG A 158 -15.64 12.42 15.15
C ARG A 158 -17.13 12.08 15.16
N GLY A 159 -17.87 12.54 16.18
CA GLY A 159 -19.32 12.34 16.28
C GLY A 159 -20.06 12.92 15.06
N HIS A 160 -19.74 14.16 14.68
CA HIS A 160 -20.30 14.77 13.47
C HIS A 160 -19.96 13.99 12.20
N LYS A 161 -18.72 13.50 12.08
CA LYS A 161 -18.33 12.69 10.93
C LYS A 161 -19.10 11.37 10.89
N LEU A 162 -19.29 10.69 12.02
CA LEU A 162 -20.05 9.45 12.09
C LEU A 162 -21.51 9.64 11.69
N GLN A 163 -22.17 10.70 12.19
CA GLN A 163 -23.54 11.05 11.78
C GLN A 163 -23.64 11.31 10.28
N GLN A 164 -22.65 11.99 9.70
CA GLN A 164 -22.59 12.19 8.25
C GLN A 164 -22.48 10.85 7.50
N LEU A 165 -21.58 9.96 7.95
CA LEU A 165 -21.37 8.65 7.32
C LEU A 165 -22.62 7.77 7.41
N GLU A 166 -23.34 7.79 8.53
CA GLU A 166 -24.60 7.08 8.69
C GLU A 166 -25.67 7.60 7.71
N ALA A 167 -25.82 8.93 7.62
CA ALA A 167 -26.73 9.55 6.67
C ALA A 167 -26.37 9.22 5.20
N ASP A 168 -25.09 9.24 4.86
CA ASP A 168 -24.61 8.86 3.51
C ASP A 168 -24.82 7.37 3.23
N SER A 169 -24.62 6.49 4.22
CA SER A 169 -24.89 5.06 4.12
C SER A 169 -26.35 4.79 3.74
N ALA A 170 -27.29 5.40 4.48
CA ALA A 170 -28.72 5.23 4.23
C ALA A 170 -29.14 5.86 2.89
N ARG A 171 -28.68 7.08 2.60
CA ARG A 171 -29.05 7.84 1.41
C ARG A 171 -28.51 7.25 0.11
N LEU A 172 -27.30 6.71 0.14
CA LEU A 172 -26.60 6.19 -1.04
C LEU A 172 -26.61 4.67 -1.13
N ALA A 173 -27.14 3.95 -0.14
CA ALA A 173 -26.98 2.51 0.01
C ALA A 173 -25.51 2.06 -0.07
N GLN A 174 -24.61 2.85 0.55
CA GLN A 174 -23.15 2.72 0.40
C GLN A 174 -22.48 2.30 1.71
N THR A 175 -21.67 1.24 1.66
CA THR A 175 -20.85 0.82 2.81
C THR A 175 -19.77 1.86 3.13
N GLN A 176 -19.65 2.26 4.39
CA GLN A 176 -18.66 3.24 4.85
C GLN A 176 -17.52 2.52 5.59
N LEU A 177 -16.32 2.53 5.01
CA LEU A 177 -15.11 1.92 5.57
C LEU A 177 -14.19 2.99 6.16
N PHE A 178 -13.62 2.72 7.32
CA PHE A 178 -12.60 3.56 7.97
C PHE A 178 -11.67 2.67 8.80
N ILE A 179 -10.51 3.21 9.16
CA ILE A 179 -9.51 2.55 10.01
C ILE A 179 -9.28 3.36 11.28
N GLU A 180 -8.78 2.69 12.32
CA GLU A 180 -8.49 3.32 13.60
C GLU A 180 -7.24 2.71 14.24
N THR A 181 -6.52 3.51 15.04
CA THR A 181 -5.39 3.02 15.82
C THR A 181 -5.88 2.19 17.01
N PRO A 182 -5.18 1.11 17.43
CA PRO A 182 -5.69 0.19 18.45
C PRO A 182 -6.20 0.84 19.74
N TYR A 183 -5.47 1.83 20.28
CA TYR A 183 -5.81 2.53 21.52
C TYR A 183 -7.01 3.49 21.41
N ARG A 184 -7.55 3.70 20.20
CA ARG A 184 -8.74 4.53 19.94
C ARG A 184 -9.99 3.71 19.66
N ASN A 185 -9.89 2.37 19.58
CA ASN A 185 -11.01 1.51 19.22
C ASN A 185 -12.19 1.64 20.20
N ASP A 186 -11.94 1.62 21.51
CA ASP A 186 -13.01 1.74 22.50
C ASP A 186 -13.74 3.09 22.41
N ALA A 187 -12.98 4.18 22.20
CA ALA A 187 -13.52 5.52 22.03
C ALA A 187 -14.28 5.73 20.71
N LEU A 188 -13.97 4.92 19.70
CA LEU A 188 -14.71 4.86 18.44
C LEU A 188 -16.02 4.06 18.62
N LEU A 189 -15.95 2.88 19.23
CA LEU A 189 -17.11 2.03 19.46
C LEU A 189 -18.16 2.71 20.36
N ALA A 190 -17.71 3.46 21.37
CA ALA A 190 -18.62 4.23 22.22
C ALA A 190 -19.30 5.42 21.51
N ALA A 191 -18.83 5.79 20.31
CA ALA A 191 -19.36 6.90 19.52
C ALA A 191 -20.21 6.46 18.32
N LEU A 192 -20.28 5.16 18.04
CA LEU A 192 -21.20 4.53 17.09
C LEU A 192 -22.56 4.28 17.75
#